data_AF-A0A0G1W598-F1
#
_entry.id   AF-A0A0G1W598-F1
#
_cell.length_a   1.000
_cell.length_b   1.000
_cell.length_c   1.000
_cell.angle_alpha   90.00
_cell.angle_beta   90.00
_cell.angle_gamma   90.00
#
_symmetry.space_group_name_H-M   'P 1'
#
loop_
_entity.id
_entity.type
_entity.pdbx_description
1 polymer ?
#
loop_
_entity_poly.entity_id
_entity_poly.type
_entity_poly.pdbx_seq_one_letter_code
_entity_poly.pdbx_strand_id
1 'polypeptide(L)'
;MMTVDLFKEKFGYEIDGVWFPRVTSITALANGFSFLRRGDIFGRRFGFQQAALWGTMMHEAVGKILKGEEEEFDARIMVSIETFRQWRVQYPLAIRNPAADIERRVLDLERGYAGTIDIVAEVEGVLSIIDLKTSTSVAKEYGLQTAAYMNAYNAMESESLRMCKKRWILRVDQYAECLGCFAKVREKYETNVGNGRTKNGFLESRITKKIFAIPHFYEICW
;
A
#
# COMPACT_ATOMS: atom_id res chain seq x y z
N MET A 1 -15.65 -2.60 -24.22
CA MET A 1 -14.37 -2.63 -24.96
C MET A 1 -13.45 -1.60 -24.30
N MET A 2 -12.17 -1.92 -24.07
CA MET A 2 -11.23 -0.95 -23.50
C MET A 2 -10.78 0.01 -24.62
N THR A 3 -10.95 1.32 -24.42
CA THR A 3 -10.46 2.34 -25.37
C THR A 3 -8.95 2.55 -25.19
N VAL A 4 -8.31 3.17 -26.18
CA VAL A 4 -6.88 3.52 -26.11
C VAL A 4 -6.62 4.45 -24.94
N ASP A 5 -7.45 5.47 -24.74
CA ASP A 5 -7.28 6.44 -23.65
C ASP A 5 -7.39 5.76 -22.28
N LEU A 6 -8.42 4.91 -22.10
CA LEU A 6 -8.61 4.15 -20.87
C LEU A 6 -7.45 3.18 -20.60
N PHE A 7 -6.87 2.60 -21.65
CA PHE A 7 -5.67 1.78 -21.53
C PHE A 7 -4.47 2.60 -21.05
N LYS A 8 -4.21 3.75 -21.70
CA LYS A 8 -3.09 4.62 -21.36
C LYS A 8 -3.19 5.13 -19.92
N GLU A 9 -4.37 5.55 -19.51
CA GLU A 9 -4.64 6.03 -18.15
C GLU A 9 -4.41 4.92 -17.11
N LYS A 10 -4.95 3.72 -17.35
CA LYS A 10 -4.90 2.63 -16.39
C LYS A 10 -3.50 2.03 -16.22
N PHE A 11 -2.75 1.89 -17.30
CA PHE A 11 -1.50 1.11 -17.32
C PHE A 11 -0.23 1.95 -17.44
N GLY A 12 -0.35 3.27 -17.56
CA GLY A 12 0.81 4.14 -17.71
C GLY A 12 0.62 5.54 -17.13
N TYR A 13 1.58 6.38 -17.47
CA TYR A 13 1.58 7.81 -17.25
C TYR A 13 2.01 8.51 -18.54
N GLU A 14 1.39 9.64 -18.83
CA GLU A 14 1.84 10.53 -19.90
C GLU A 14 2.69 11.64 -19.28
N ILE A 15 3.96 11.69 -19.66
CA ILE A 15 4.96 12.63 -19.13
C ILE A 15 5.60 13.29 -20.35
N ASP A 16 5.51 14.61 -20.46
CA ASP A 16 6.04 15.40 -21.57
C ASP A 16 5.63 14.86 -22.97
N GLY A 17 4.38 14.41 -23.09
CA GLY A 17 3.82 13.87 -24.34
C GLY A 17 4.23 12.44 -24.68
N VAL A 18 5.03 11.78 -23.84
CA VAL A 18 5.43 10.38 -24.00
C VAL A 18 4.72 9.51 -22.97
N TRP A 19 4.20 8.37 -23.42
CA TRP A 19 3.55 7.41 -22.54
C TRP A 19 4.55 6.39 -22.00
N PHE A 20 4.57 6.23 -20.67
CA PHE A 20 5.40 5.26 -19.98
C PHE A 20 4.54 4.26 -19.20
N PRO A 21 4.77 2.94 -19.34
CA PRO A 21 4.08 1.94 -18.55
C PRO A 21 4.40 2.09 -17.07
N ARG A 22 3.40 1.81 -16.21
CA ARG A 22 3.56 1.82 -14.76
C ARG A 22 4.39 0.62 -14.32
N VAL A 23 5.29 0.82 -13.36
CA VAL A 23 6.00 -0.27 -12.67
C VAL A 23 5.04 -1.38 -12.23
N THR A 24 3.92 -1.03 -11.59
CA THR A 24 2.91 -1.99 -11.13
C THR A 24 2.25 -2.77 -12.27
N SER A 25 2.11 -2.17 -13.45
CA SER A 25 1.56 -2.84 -14.63
C SER A 25 2.54 -3.85 -15.21
N ILE A 26 3.84 -3.53 -15.18
CA ILE A 26 4.91 -4.43 -15.62
C ILE A 26 5.06 -5.59 -14.64
N THR A 27 5.19 -5.30 -13.33
CA THR A 27 5.42 -6.34 -12.32
C THR A 27 4.23 -7.28 -12.15
N ALA A 28 3.01 -6.83 -12.40
CA ALA A 28 1.84 -7.70 -12.43
C ALA A 28 1.94 -8.81 -13.48
N LEU A 29 2.64 -8.60 -14.61
CA LEU A 29 2.84 -9.61 -15.65
C LEU A 29 3.85 -10.69 -15.22
N ALA A 30 4.84 -10.33 -14.41
CA ALA A 30 5.90 -11.24 -13.95
C ALA A 30 5.34 -12.40 -13.08
N ASN A 31 4.17 -12.23 -12.47
CA ASN A 31 3.48 -13.28 -11.72
C ASN A 31 2.86 -14.38 -12.60
N GLY A 32 2.92 -14.23 -13.92
CA GLY A 32 2.43 -15.20 -14.89
C GLY A 32 0.93 -15.47 -14.74
N PHE A 33 0.43 -16.40 -15.54
CA PHE A 33 -0.95 -16.88 -15.58
C PHE A 33 -1.54 -17.42 -14.25
N SER A 34 -0.86 -17.24 -13.11
CA SER A 34 -1.31 -17.62 -11.76
C SER A 34 -2.62 -16.93 -11.34
N PHE A 35 -2.81 -15.67 -11.74
CA PHE A 35 -4.08 -14.95 -11.52
C PHE A 35 -5.23 -15.52 -12.36
N LEU A 36 -4.92 -16.10 -13.53
CA LEU A 36 -5.90 -16.74 -14.43
C LEU A 36 -6.29 -18.16 -13.98
N ARG A 37 -5.45 -18.85 -13.18
CA ARG A 37 -5.65 -20.27 -12.79
C ARG A 37 -6.48 -20.52 -11.53
N ARG A 38 -6.89 -19.50 -10.77
CA ARG A 38 -7.73 -19.71 -9.57
C ARG A 38 -9.21 -19.58 -9.93
N GLY A 39 -9.96 -20.67 -9.75
CA GLY A 39 -11.39 -20.83 -10.07
C GLY A 39 -12.32 -20.24 -9.02
N ASP A 40 -13.37 -19.55 -9.51
CA ASP A 40 -14.34 -18.62 -8.91
C ASP A 40 -14.09 -17.13 -9.29
N ILE A 41 -14.84 -16.70 -10.30
CA ILE A 41 -14.71 -15.39 -10.98
C ILE A 41 -15.61 -14.33 -10.30
N PHE A 42 -16.73 -14.73 -9.68
CA PHE A 42 -17.74 -13.76 -9.20
C PHE A 42 -17.50 -13.32 -7.76
N GLY A 43 -17.29 -14.25 -6.81
CA GLY A 43 -17.04 -13.89 -5.40
C GLY A 43 -15.73 -13.13 -5.18
N ARG A 44 -14.70 -13.45 -5.99
CA ARG A 44 -13.41 -12.76 -5.92
C ARG A 44 -13.39 -11.37 -6.54
N ARG A 45 -14.20 -11.09 -7.58
CA ARG A 45 -14.23 -9.75 -8.20
C ARG A 45 -14.65 -8.67 -7.20
N PHE A 46 -15.66 -8.93 -6.38
CA PHE A 46 -16.08 -8.00 -5.33
C PHE A 46 -15.02 -7.86 -4.22
N GLY A 47 -14.46 -8.97 -3.74
CA GLY A 47 -13.38 -8.93 -2.73
C GLY A 47 -12.12 -8.18 -3.20
N PHE A 48 -11.74 -8.34 -4.48
CA PHE A 48 -10.61 -7.61 -5.08
C PHE A 48 -10.90 -6.13 -5.26
N GLN A 49 -12.11 -5.75 -5.66
CA GLN A 49 -12.50 -4.34 -5.78
C GLN A 49 -12.51 -3.63 -4.42
N GLN A 50 -13.06 -4.27 -3.39
CA GLN A 50 -13.05 -3.72 -2.02
C GLN A 50 -11.64 -3.64 -1.44
N ALA A 51 -10.78 -4.65 -1.69
CA ALA A 51 -9.38 -4.62 -1.27
C ALA A 51 -8.59 -3.51 -1.99
N ALA A 52 -8.83 -3.31 -3.29
CA ALA A 52 -8.23 -2.24 -4.06
C ALA A 52 -8.67 -0.86 -3.57
N LEU A 53 -9.98 -0.65 -3.36
CA LEU A 53 -10.54 0.58 -2.81
C LEU A 53 -9.93 0.90 -1.44
N TRP A 54 -9.86 -0.11 -0.55
CA TRP A 54 -9.20 0.06 0.75
C TRP A 54 -7.73 0.43 0.63
N GLY A 55 -6.99 -0.23 -0.28
CA GLY A 55 -5.61 0.12 -0.58
C GLY A 55 -5.48 1.59 -0.95
N THR A 56 -6.28 2.07 -1.91
CA THR A 56 -6.29 3.47 -2.33
C THR A 56 -6.56 4.41 -1.15
N MET A 57 -7.63 4.17 -0.37
CA MET A 57 -7.96 5.00 0.79
C MET A 57 -6.83 5.06 1.83
N MET A 58 -6.15 3.93 2.08
CA MET A 58 -5.03 3.88 3.02
C MET A 58 -3.80 4.64 2.52
N HIS A 59 -3.44 4.51 1.23
CA HIS A 59 -2.32 5.28 0.66
C HIS A 59 -2.59 6.78 0.71
N GLU A 60 -3.80 7.20 0.31
CA GLU A 60 -4.21 8.60 0.37
C GLU A 60 -4.18 9.15 1.81
N ALA A 61 -4.73 8.41 2.77
CA ALA A 61 -4.75 8.84 4.17
C ALA A 61 -3.35 8.94 4.77
N VAL A 62 -2.50 7.91 4.56
CA VAL A 62 -1.10 7.94 5.02
C VAL A 62 -0.34 9.10 4.38
N GLY A 63 -0.53 9.33 3.08
CA GLY A 63 0.08 10.44 2.38
C GLY A 63 -0.28 11.80 2.98
N LYS A 64 -1.56 12.05 3.22
CA LYS A 64 -2.06 13.27 3.87
C LYS A 64 -1.49 13.47 5.27
N ILE A 65 -1.51 12.42 6.10
CA ILE A 65 -0.91 12.43 7.45
C ILE A 65 0.57 12.81 7.40
N LEU A 66 1.33 12.24 6.46
CA LEU A 66 2.77 12.51 6.32
C LEU A 66 3.07 13.91 5.78
N LYS A 67 2.15 14.50 5.01
CA LYS A 67 2.20 15.90 4.56
C LYS A 67 1.74 16.91 5.62
N GLY A 68 1.20 16.46 6.75
CA GLY A 68 0.62 17.32 7.78
C GLY A 68 -0.79 17.84 7.43
N GLU A 69 -1.42 17.24 6.43
CA GLU A 69 -2.80 17.50 6.01
C GLU A 69 -3.73 16.60 6.85
N GLU A 70 -4.07 17.05 8.06
CA GLU A 70 -5.04 16.33 8.92
C GLU A 70 -6.46 16.68 8.47
N GLU A 71 -7.09 15.74 7.75
CA GLU A 71 -8.48 15.82 7.30
C GLU A 71 -9.34 14.73 7.95
N GLU A 72 -10.66 14.82 7.79
CA GLU A 72 -11.58 13.76 8.18
C GLU A 72 -11.42 12.56 7.21
N PHE A 73 -10.89 11.46 7.71
CA PHE A 73 -10.73 10.23 6.95
C PHE A 73 -11.97 9.34 7.04
N ASP A 74 -12.14 8.47 6.06
CA ASP A 74 -13.26 7.53 6.04
C ASP A 74 -13.25 6.62 7.28
N ALA A 75 -14.39 6.54 7.97
CA ALA A 75 -14.56 5.73 9.18
C ALA A 75 -14.09 4.28 9.01
N ARG A 76 -14.19 3.72 7.79
CA ARG A 76 -13.76 2.36 7.46
C ARG A 76 -12.28 2.15 7.75
N ILE A 77 -11.41 3.15 7.55
CA ILE A 77 -9.95 2.99 7.70
C ILE A 77 -9.39 3.54 9.00
N MET A 78 -10.24 4.09 9.88
CA MET A 78 -9.80 4.81 11.09
C MET A 78 -8.96 3.95 12.04
N VAL A 79 -9.28 2.66 12.16
CA VAL A 79 -8.49 1.73 13.00
C VAL A 79 -7.08 1.56 12.45
N SER A 80 -6.94 1.39 11.14
CA SER A 80 -5.64 1.28 10.46
C SER A 80 -4.85 2.59 10.49
N ILE A 81 -5.53 3.74 10.41
CA ILE A 81 -4.90 5.06 10.56
C ILE A 81 -4.33 5.24 11.97
N GLU A 82 -5.12 4.96 13.00
CA GLU A 82 -4.67 5.11 14.39
C GLU A 82 -3.50 4.16 14.69
N THR A 83 -3.59 2.95 14.14
CA THR A 83 -2.51 1.98 14.18
C THR A 83 -1.23 2.51 13.50
N PHE A 84 -1.35 3.11 12.32
CA PHE A 84 -0.22 3.75 11.63
C PHE A 84 0.38 4.90 12.43
N ARG A 85 -0.45 5.75 13.07
CA ARG A 85 0.00 6.84 13.93
C ARG A 85 0.83 6.32 15.11
N GLN A 86 0.35 5.28 15.79
CA GLN A 86 1.07 4.65 16.90
C GLN A 86 2.41 4.05 16.45
N TRP A 87 2.42 3.36 15.30
CA TRP A 87 3.65 2.83 14.73
C TRP A 87 4.66 3.94 14.42
N ARG A 88 4.23 5.07 13.84
CA ARG A 88 5.10 6.20 13.50
C ARG A 88 5.78 6.81 14.72
N VAL A 89 5.12 6.80 15.88
CA VAL A 89 5.73 7.26 17.15
C VAL A 89 6.88 6.34 17.57
N GLN A 90 6.76 5.03 17.33
CA GLN A 90 7.79 4.04 17.67
C GLN A 90 8.93 3.98 16.65
N TYR A 91 8.61 4.20 15.36
CA TYR A 91 9.53 4.11 14.24
C TYR A 91 9.55 5.43 13.47
N PRO A 92 10.27 6.46 13.98
CA PRO A 92 10.30 7.76 13.35
C PRO A 92 10.96 7.69 11.96
N LEU A 93 10.28 8.24 10.97
CA LEU A 93 10.77 8.43 9.62
C LEU A 93 11.11 9.91 9.43
N ALA A 94 12.33 10.21 8.97
CA ALA A 94 12.70 11.58 8.64
C ALA A 94 12.43 11.86 7.15
N ILE A 95 11.36 12.61 6.88
CA ILE A 95 10.98 13.06 5.53
C ILE A 95 11.51 14.47 5.34
N ARG A 96 12.35 14.68 4.32
CA ARG A 96 13.02 15.97 4.10
C ARG A 96 12.09 16.99 3.44
N ASN A 97 11.34 16.56 2.42
CA ASN A 97 10.37 17.41 1.72
C ASN A 97 9.07 16.62 1.48
N PRO A 98 8.09 16.69 2.39
CA PRO A 98 6.84 15.93 2.26
C PRO A 98 6.09 16.16 0.94
N ALA A 99 6.21 17.35 0.33
CA ALA A 99 5.56 17.64 -0.95
C ALA A 99 6.21 16.88 -2.13
N ALA A 100 7.52 16.58 -2.06
CA ALA A 100 8.27 15.91 -3.12
C ALA A 100 8.58 14.44 -2.82
N ASP A 101 8.48 14.02 -1.56
CA ASP A 101 8.90 12.71 -1.09
C ASP A 101 7.71 11.77 -0.80
N ILE A 102 6.48 12.28 -0.80
CA ILE A 102 5.25 11.50 -0.62
C ILE A 102 4.49 11.44 -1.94
N GLU A 103 4.10 10.24 -2.38
CA GLU A 103 3.53 9.98 -3.71
C GLU A 103 4.42 10.50 -4.84
N ARG A 104 5.74 10.25 -4.70
CA ARG A 104 6.75 10.77 -5.62
C ARG A 104 6.71 10.04 -6.97
N ARG A 105 6.46 10.77 -8.05
CA ARG A 105 6.60 10.25 -9.42
C ARG A 105 8.08 10.07 -9.77
N VAL A 106 8.43 8.89 -10.27
CA VAL A 106 9.75 8.55 -10.77
C VAL A 106 9.69 7.99 -12.19
N LEU A 107 10.76 8.18 -12.95
CA LEU A 107 10.88 7.83 -14.36
C LEU A 107 12.30 7.31 -14.63
N ASP A 108 12.39 6.15 -15.27
CA ASP A 108 13.63 5.67 -15.88
C ASP A 108 13.48 5.80 -17.40
N LEU A 109 14.13 6.81 -17.99
CA LEU A 109 14.08 7.07 -19.42
C LEU A 109 14.82 6.00 -20.23
N GLU A 110 15.90 5.44 -19.70
CA GLU A 110 16.72 4.43 -20.37
C GLU A 110 15.94 3.12 -20.51
N ARG A 111 15.24 2.71 -19.44
CA ARG A 111 14.44 1.47 -19.41
C ARG A 111 12.98 1.68 -19.79
N GLY A 112 12.53 2.92 -19.96
CA GLY A 112 11.22 3.27 -20.49
C GLY A 112 10.05 2.92 -19.56
N TYR A 113 10.15 3.19 -18.26
CA TYR A 113 9.04 2.99 -17.32
C TYR A 113 8.93 4.10 -16.29
N ALA A 114 7.73 4.26 -15.71
CA ALA A 114 7.48 5.23 -14.66
C ALA A 114 6.72 4.61 -13.47
N GLY A 115 6.83 5.22 -12.31
CA GLY A 115 6.26 4.70 -11.06
C GLY A 115 5.92 5.79 -10.07
N THR A 116 5.08 5.48 -9.08
CA THR A 116 4.88 6.36 -7.93
C THR A 116 5.39 5.65 -6.69
N ILE A 117 6.35 6.27 -6.01
CA ILE A 117 6.87 5.82 -4.72
C ILE A 117 5.97 6.40 -3.65
N ASP A 118 5.44 5.55 -2.76
CA ASP A 118 4.53 6.03 -1.71
C ASP A 118 5.26 7.02 -0.78
N ILE A 119 6.46 6.64 -0.30
CA ILE A 119 7.24 7.43 0.64
C ILE A 119 8.74 7.31 0.34
N VAL A 120 9.44 8.45 0.34
CA VAL A 120 10.89 8.55 0.41
C VAL A 120 11.25 9.17 1.76
N ALA A 121 12.06 8.48 2.56
CA ALA A 121 12.41 8.94 3.90
C ALA A 121 13.75 8.36 4.35
N GLU A 122 14.36 9.01 5.32
CA GLU A 122 15.46 8.43 6.08
C GLU A 122 14.90 7.49 7.17
N VAL A 123 15.36 6.25 7.11
CA VAL A 123 15.13 5.21 8.11
C VAL A 123 16.48 4.94 8.75
N GLU A 124 16.60 5.17 10.06
CA GLU A 124 17.87 4.98 10.79
C GLU A 124 19.05 5.73 10.11
N GLY A 125 18.80 6.94 9.60
CA GLY A 125 19.78 7.77 8.91
C GLY A 125 20.13 7.33 7.48
N VAL A 126 19.45 6.31 6.94
CA VAL A 126 19.65 5.84 5.57
C VAL A 126 18.48 6.24 4.69
N LEU A 127 18.75 7.04 3.65
CA LEU A 127 17.75 7.41 2.65
C LEU A 127 17.22 6.16 1.95
N SER A 128 15.91 5.99 2.02
CA SER A 128 15.22 4.78 1.63
C SER A 128 13.93 5.09 0.91
N ILE A 129 13.51 4.15 0.05
CA ILE A 129 12.13 4.12 -0.43
C ILE A 129 11.31 3.21 0.49
N ILE A 130 10.05 3.56 0.70
CA ILE A 130 9.09 2.79 1.49
C ILE A 130 7.83 2.66 0.65
N ASP A 131 7.38 1.41 0.47
CA ASP A 131 6.17 1.08 -0.27
C ASP A 131 5.12 0.51 0.71
N LEU A 132 3.98 1.18 0.77
CA LEU A 132 2.86 0.86 1.65
C LEU A 132 2.06 -0.29 1.05
N LYS A 133 1.66 -1.23 1.91
CA LYS A 133 0.88 -2.40 1.53
C LYS A 133 -0.18 -2.72 2.57
N THR A 134 -1.42 -2.90 2.12
CA THR A 134 -2.56 -3.29 2.96
C THR A 134 -2.87 -4.78 2.91
N SER A 135 -2.06 -5.55 2.16
CA SER A 135 -2.22 -6.99 2.01
C SER A 135 -1.78 -7.74 3.27
N THR A 136 -2.26 -8.98 3.42
CA THR A 136 -1.96 -9.87 4.55
C THR A 136 -0.64 -10.64 4.40
N SER A 137 -0.03 -10.61 3.22
CA SER A 137 1.16 -11.38 2.88
C SER A 137 2.15 -10.55 2.08
N VAL A 138 3.43 -10.73 2.32
CA VAL A 138 4.48 -10.17 1.48
C VAL A 138 4.54 -10.96 0.17
N ALA A 139 4.29 -10.28 -0.93
CA ALA A 139 4.27 -10.88 -2.26
C ALA A 139 5.62 -10.67 -2.96
N LYS A 140 6.05 -11.61 -3.81
CA LYS A 140 7.39 -11.58 -4.43
C LYS A 140 7.58 -10.36 -5.34
N GLU A 141 6.51 -9.95 -6.01
CA GLU A 141 6.48 -8.78 -6.88
C GLU A 141 6.80 -7.46 -6.16
N TYR A 142 6.65 -7.40 -4.82
CA TYR A 142 7.01 -6.20 -4.06
C TYR A 142 8.51 -5.93 -4.12
N GLY A 143 9.33 -6.99 -4.20
CA GLY A 143 10.77 -6.86 -4.43
C GLY A 143 11.08 -6.22 -5.78
N LEU A 144 10.47 -6.72 -6.86
CA LEU A 144 10.65 -6.16 -8.21
C LEU A 144 10.14 -4.70 -8.30
N GLN A 145 8.99 -4.42 -7.72
CA GLN A 145 8.39 -3.09 -7.69
C GLN A 145 9.32 -2.08 -7.00
N THR A 146 9.76 -2.39 -5.78
CA THR A 146 10.65 -1.51 -5.03
C THR A 146 12.03 -1.38 -5.68
N ALA A 147 12.56 -2.44 -6.30
CA ALA A 147 13.81 -2.34 -7.05
C ALA A 147 13.69 -1.37 -8.23
N ALA A 148 12.61 -1.47 -9.01
CA ALA A 148 12.34 -0.57 -10.13
C ALA A 148 12.17 0.89 -9.69
N TYR A 149 11.48 1.12 -8.56
CA TYR A 149 11.33 2.43 -7.94
C TYR A 149 12.65 3.04 -7.50
N MET A 150 13.47 2.28 -6.76
CA MET A 150 14.78 2.77 -6.29
C MET A 150 15.70 3.08 -7.47
N ASN A 151 15.68 2.24 -8.51
CA ASN A 151 16.46 2.46 -9.72
C ASN A 151 16.02 3.75 -10.45
N ALA A 152 14.72 3.93 -10.68
CA ALA A 152 14.20 5.13 -11.33
C ALA A 152 14.43 6.40 -10.49
N TYR A 153 14.28 6.32 -9.17
CA TYR A 153 14.61 7.42 -8.27
C TYR A 153 16.09 7.81 -8.41
N ASN A 154 17.00 6.84 -8.28
CA ASN A 154 18.43 7.09 -8.34
C ASN A 154 18.90 7.57 -9.73
N ALA A 155 18.22 7.17 -10.81
CA ALA A 155 18.51 7.66 -12.17
C ALA A 155 18.13 9.13 -12.37
N MET A 156 17.16 9.65 -11.60
CA MET A 156 16.75 11.05 -11.65
C MET A 156 17.59 11.97 -10.74
N GLU A 157 18.30 11.40 -9.77
CA GLU A 157 19.12 12.17 -8.83
C GLU A 157 20.55 12.34 -9.36
N SER A 158 21.04 13.57 -9.42
CA SER A 158 22.39 13.89 -9.88
C SER A 158 23.47 13.78 -8.79
N GLU A 159 23.07 13.73 -7.52
CA GLU A 159 23.98 13.73 -6.37
C GLU A 159 24.00 12.36 -5.67
N SER A 160 25.19 11.79 -5.51
CA SER A 160 25.37 10.48 -4.88
C SER A 160 24.87 10.40 -3.44
N LEU A 161 24.93 11.51 -2.69
CA LEU A 161 24.43 11.61 -1.31
C LEU A 161 22.90 11.59 -1.23
N ARG A 162 22.21 11.79 -2.36
CA ARG A 162 20.76 11.71 -2.48
C ARG A 162 20.28 10.41 -3.07
N MET A 163 21.16 9.42 -3.28
CA MET A 163 20.73 8.10 -3.73
C MET A 163 20.08 7.31 -2.59
N CYS A 164 18.92 6.73 -2.87
CA CYS A 164 18.30 5.74 -2.01
C CYS A 164 19.15 4.47 -1.96
N LYS A 165 19.37 3.94 -0.75
CA LYS A 165 20.23 2.75 -0.52
C LYS A 165 19.45 1.55 -0.02
N LYS A 166 18.28 1.76 0.59
CA LYS A 166 17.44 0.70 1.14
C LYS A 166 16.01 0.80 0.61
N ARG A 167 15.32 -0.32 0.69
CA ARG A 167 13.92 -0.48 0.27
C ARG A 167 13.15 -1.13 1.39
N TRP A 168 12.00 -0.57 1.72
CA TRP A 168 11.15 -1.10 2.77
C TRP A 168 9.74 -1.35 2.28
N ILE A 169 9.11 -2.35 2.87
CA ILE A 169 7.66 -2.51 2.81
C ILE A 169 7.09 -2.16 4.18
N LEU A 170 6.19 -1.17 4.20
CA LEU A 170 5.35 -0.89 5.34
C LEU A 170 4.00 -1.57 5.14
N ARG A 171 3.72 -2.59 5.95
CA ARG A 171 2.43 -3.27 5.94
C ARG A 171 1.53 -2.73 7.03
N VAL A 172 0.42 -2.10 6.65
CA VAL A 172 -0.65 -1.68 7.57
C VAL A 172 -1.87 -2.53 7.25
N ASP A 173 -2.14 -3.55 8.07
CA ASP A 173 -3.18 -4.52 7.77
C ASP A 173 -4.59 -4.11 8.29
N GLN A 174 -5.58 -4.93 7.91
CA GLN A 174 -6.99 -4.78 8.25
C GLN A 174 -7.41 -5.60 9.49
N TYR A 175 -6.48 -6.23 10.20
CA TYR A 175 -6.78 -7.28 11.16
C TYR A 175 -6.35 -6.91 12.58
N ALA A 176 -7.31 -6.96 13.49
CA ALA A 176 -7.03 -6.99 14.90
C ALA A 176 -6.57 -8.41 15.31
N GLU A 177 -5.34 -8.58 15.82
CA GLU A 177 -4.83 -9.85 16.34
C GLU A 177 -4.91 -9.95 17.87
N CYS A 178 -5.72 -10.87 18.40
CA CYS A 178 -5.89 -11.05 19.84
C CYS A 178 -4.56 -11.36 20.53
N LEU A 179 -4.11 -10.47 21.42
CA LEU A 179 -2.84 -10.64 22.16
C LEU A 179 -2.80 -11.86 23.09
N GLY A 180 -3.94 -12.49 23.38
CA GLY A 180 -4.02 -13.68 24.22
C GLY A 180 -3.96 -14.99 23.45
N CYS A 181 -4.77 -15.11 22.39
CA CYS A 181 -4.91 -16.36 21.62
C CYS A 181 -4.43 -16.26 20.16
N PHE A 182 -3.89 -15.11 19.76
CA PHE A 182 -3.41 -14.81 18.39
C PHE A 182 -4.48 -14.96 17.29
N ALA A 183 -5.76 -15.02 17.68
CA ALA A 183 -6.87 -15.07 16.73
C ALA A 183 -6.97 -13.74 15.97
N LYS A 184 -7.03 -13.82 14.64
CA LYS A 184 -7.17 -12.67 13.74
C LYS A 184 -8.65 -12.41 13.47
N VAL A 185 -9.14 -11.24 13.86
CA VAL A 185 -10.48 -10.77 13.51
C VAL A 185 -10.33 -9.80 12.34
N ARG A 186 -11.03 -10.09 11.24
CA ARG A 186 -11.17 -9.16 10.12
C ARG A 186 -12.37 -8.25 10.39
N GLU A 187 -12.21 -6.94 10.22
CA GLU A 187 -13.39 -6.10 10.05
C GLU A 187 -14.11 -6.53 8.76
N LYS A 188 -15.30 -7.13 8.91
CA LYS A 188 -16.21 -7.34 7.78
C LYS A 188 -16.96 -6.04 7.57
N TYR A 189 -16.92 -5.52 6.35
CA TYR A 189 -17.88 -4.49 5.92
C TYR A 189 -19.29 -5.05 6.09
N GLU A 190 -20.13 -4.38 6.87
CA GLU A 190 -21.56 -4.71 6.93
C GLU A 190 -22.19 -4.40 5.57
N THR A 191 -22.43 -5.44 4.78
CA THR A 191 -23.33 -5.33 3.63
C THR A 191 -24.75 -5.37 4.16
N ASN A 192 -25.40 -4.23 4.28
CA ASN A 192 -26.85 -4.16 4.43
C ASN A 192 -27.50 -4.65 3.12
N VAL A 193 -27.70 -5.96 3.00
CA VAL A 193 -28.64 -6.57 2.07
C VAL A 193 -29.39 -7.65 2.85
N GLY A 194 -30.70 -7.47 2.94
CA GLY A 194 -31.54 -8.01 4.01
C GLY A 194 -31.90 -9.50 3.96
N ASN A 195 -32.59 -9.85 5.04
CA ASN A 195 -33.42 -11.02 5.31
C ASN A 195 -32.75 -12.38 5.59
N GLY A 196 -32.63 -12.67 6.89
CA GLY A 196 -33.19 -13.92 7.41
C GLY A 196 -32.31 -14.71 8.38
N ARG A 197 -32.54 -14.46 9.68
CA ARG A 197 -32.13 -15.25 10.88
C ARG A 197 -30.69 -15.07 11.39
N THR A 198 -30.44 -13.91 11.99
CA THR A 198 -29.43 -13.79 13.06
C THR A 198 -29.99 -14.41 14.33
N LYS A 199 -29.45 -15.58 14.73
CA LYS A 199 -29.60 -16.05 16.11
C LYS A 199 -28.80 -15.10 17.00
N ASN A 200 -29.50 -14.49 17.95
CA ASN A 200 -28.94 -13.80 19.09
C ASN A 200 -27.80 -14.61 19.71
N GLY A 201 -26.61 -14.03 19.68
CA GLY A 201 -25.42 -14.47 20.38
C GLY A 201 -24.71 -13.24 20.90
N PHE A 202 -25.37 -12.51 21.79
CA PHE A 202 -24.77 -11.48 22.63
C PHE A 202 -23.72 -12.20 23.50
N LEU A 203 -22.46 -12.22 23.05
CA LEU A 203 -21.33 -12.51 23.94
C LEU A 203 -20.75 -11.17 24.39
N GLU A 204 -21.40 -10.60 25.40
CA GLU A 204 -20.70 -9.84 26.43
C GLU A 204 -19.58 -10.74 26.99
N SER A 205 -18.38 -10.61 26.43
CA SER A 205 -17.18 -11.09 27.08
C SER A 205 -16.26 -9.91 27.33
N ARG A 206 -15.96 -9.72 28.61
CA ARG A 206 -15.04 -8.74 29.18
C ARG A 206 -13.64 -8.92 28.57
N ILE A 207 -13.38 -8.32 27.42
CA ILE A 207 -12.03 -8.19 26.85
C ILE A 207 -11.72 -6.70 26.73
N THR A 208 -11.31 -6.11 27.85
CA THR A 208 -10.67 -4.79 27.91
C THR A 208 -9.21 -4.90 27.42
N LYS A 209 -9.01 -5.21 26.14
CA LYS A 209 -7.80 -4.85 25.40
C LYS A 209 -8.23 -4.55 23.98
N LYS A 210 -8.24 -3.26 23.61
CA LYS A 210 -8.36 -2.87 22.20
C LYS A 210 -7.19 -3.54 21.48
N ILE A 211 -7.54 -4.47 20.61
CA ILE A 211 -6.62 -5.18 19.77
C ILE A 211 -6.35 -4.27 18.57
N PHE A 212 -5.10 -3.87 18.36
CA PHE A 212 -4.68 -3.17 17.15
C PHE A 212 -3.80 -4.11 16.33
N ALA A 213 -3.97 -4.08 15.00
CA ALA A 213 -2.93 -4.57 14.09
C ALA A 213 -1.60 -3.91 14.48
N ILE A 214 -0.47 -4.59 14.35
CA ILE A 214 0.84 -3.93 14.47
C ILE A 214 1.37 -3.81 13.05
N PRO A 215 1.66 -2.60 12.53
CA PRO A 215 2.25 -2.47 11.23
C PRO A 215 3.58 -3.21 11.20
N HIS A 216 3.79 -3.96 10.13
CA HIS A 216 5.04 -4.68 9.94
C HIS A 216 5.92 -3.92 8.96
N PHE A 217 7.17 -3.69 9.35
CA PHE A 217 8.13 -2.93 8.56
C PHE A 217 9.32 -3.82 8.21
N TYR A 218 9.49 -4.11 6.92
CA TYR A 218 10.48 -5.07 6.44
C TYR A 218 11.47 -4.39 5.51
N GLU A 219 12.77 -4.58 5.76
CA GLU A 219 13.80 -4.28 4.76
C GLU A 219 13.79 -5.39 3.70
N ILE A 220 13.81 -5.01 2.42
CA ILE A 220 13.93 -5.96 1.30
C ILE A 220 15.36 -5.91 0.74
N CYS A 221 16.08 -7.02 0.86
CA CYS A 221 17.45 -7.17 0.39
C CYS A 221 17.59 -7.91 -0.95
N TRP A 222 16.52 -8.49 -1.50
CA TRP A 222 16.51 -9.29 -2.73
C TRP A 222 16.10 -8.49 -3.97
#